data_AF-A0AAV5U0G5-F1
#
_entry.id   AF-A0AAV5U0G5-F1
#
_cell.length_a   1.000
_cell.length_b   1.000
_cell.length_c   1.000
_cell.angle_alpha   90.00
_cell.angle_beta   90.00
_cell.angle_gamma   90.00
#
_symmetry.space_group_name_H-M   'P 1'
#
loop_
_entity.id
_entity.type
_entity.pdbx_description
1 polymer ?
#
loop_
_entity_poly.entity_id
_entity_poly.type
_entity_poly.pdbx_seq_one_letter_code
_entity_poly.pdbx_strand_id
1 'polypeptide(L)'
;QRAKRSPETIKAIRRSLRNLICQLLIPFSLFTFPAITIFFGIIIENFLSFETSFGLFLIMPWHSVGHNLILLTITSAYRQRILAIILK
;
A
#
# COMPACT_ATOMS: atom_id res chain seq x y z
N GLN A 1 -3.31 -37.45 2.36
CA GLN A 1 -4.70 -37.00 2.61
C GLN A 1 -4.70 -35.51 2.85
N ARG A 2 -5.34 -34.70 1.98
CA ARG A 2 -5.38 -33.24 2.11
C ARG A 2 -6.33 -32.90 3.26
N ALA A 3 -5.80 -32.41 4.38
CA ALA A 3 -6.62 -32.02 5.54
C ALA A 3 -7.74 -31.06 5.08
N LYS A 4 -8.99 -31.48 5.22
CA LYS A 4 -10.17 -30.69 4.88
C LYS A 4 -10.19 -29.49 5.85
N ARG A 5 -9.68 -28.33 5.40
CA ARG A 5 -9.70 -27.11 6.22
C ARG A 5 -11.14 -26.77 6.60
N SER A 6 -11.36 -26.42 7.86
CA SER A 6 -12.68 -25.96 8.31
C SER A 6 -13.11 -24.72 7.51
N PRO A 7 -14.42 -24.54 7.24
CA PRO A 7 -14.93 -23.36 6.53
C PRO A 7 -14.51 -22.03 7.20
N GLU A 8 -14.37 -22.02 8.53
CA GLU A 8 -13.89 -20.88 9.30
C GLU A 8 -12.44 -20.50 8.96
N THR A 9 -11.56 -21.50 8.84
CA THR A 9 -10.16 -21.28 8.43
C THR A 9 -10.08 -20.67 7.03
N ILE A 10 -10.93 -21.13 6.10
CA ILE A 10 -10.97 -20.60 4.73
C ILE A 10 -11.42 -19.13 4.72
N LYS A 11 -12.44 -18.78 5.51
CA LYS A 11 -12.94 -17.41 5.65
C LYS A 11 -11.87 -16.48 6.23
N ALA A 12 -11.14 -16.93 7.25
CA ALA A 12 -10.02 -16.20 7.84
C ALA A 12 -8.89 -15.95 6.82
N ILE A 13 -8.50 -16.99 6.06
CA ILE A 13 -7.49 -16.87 5.00
C ILE A 13 -7.92 -15.86 3.94
N ARG A 14 -9.17 -15.92 3.46
CA ARG A 14 -9.67 -14.98 2.44
C ARG A 14 -9.65 -13.54 2.94
N ARG A 15 -10.02 -13.30 4.21
CA ARG A 15 -9.93 -11.97 4.83
C ARG A 15 -8.48 -11.49 4.91
N SER A 16 -7.56 -12.36 5.32
CA SER A 16 -6.13 -12.03 5.39
C SER A 16 -5.53 -11.72 4.02
N LEU A 17 -5.89 -12.51 2.98
CA LEU A 17 -5.44 -12.26 1.61
C LEU A 17 -5.95 -10.93 1.08
N ARG A 18 -7.22 -10.60 1.30
CA ARG A 18 -7.76 -9.30 0.90
C ARG A 18 -7.02 -8.15 1.59
N ASN A 19 -6.76 -8.28 2.88
CA ASN A 19 -6.01 -7.29 3.64
C ASN A 19 -4.59 -7.11 3.12
N LEU A 20 -3.90 -8.22 2.82
CA LEU A 20 -2.56 -8.21 2.22
C LEU A 20 -2.56 -7.55 0.84
N ILE A 21 -3.55 -7.85 0.01
CA ILE A 21 -3.71 -7.22 -1.31
C ILE A 21 -3.90 -5.71 -1.17
N CYS A 22 -4.74 -5.25 -0.24
CA CYS A 22 -4.91 -3.82 0.02
C CYS A 22 -3.63 -3.16 0.53
N GLN A 23 -2.88 -3.83 1.42
CA GLN A 23 -1.59 -3.35 1.94
C GLN A 23 -0.55 -3.17 0.85
N LEU A 24 -0.58 -4.01 -0.19
CA LEU A 24 0.37 -3.93 -1.28
C LEU A 24 -0.07 -2.96 -2.37
N LEU A 25 -1.36 -2.99 -2.75
CA LEU A 25 -1.88 -2.19 -3.86
C LEU A 25 -1.76 -0.70 -3.61
N ILE A 26 -2.16 -0.20 -2.44
CA ILE A 26 -2.24 1.25 -2.24
C ILE A 26 -0.84 1.91 -2.24
N PRO A 27 0.18 1.40 -1.53
CA PRO A 27 1.53 1.96 -1.57
C PRO A 27 2.17 1.80 -2.94
N PHE A 28 1.93 0.65 -3.60
CA PHE A 28 2.37 0.44 -4.96
C PHE A 28 1.76 1.48 -5.91
N SER A 29 0.46 1.77 -5.80
CA SER A 29 -0.18 2.82 -6.61
C SER A 29 0.38 4.21 -6.33
N LEU A 30 0.65 4.55 -5.06
CA LEU A 30 1.25 5.84 -4.67
C LEU A 30 2.66 6.06 -5.25
N PHE A 31 3.37 5.00 -5.59
CA PHE A 31 4.70 5.08 -6.22
C PHE A 31 4.61 4.94 -7.75
N THR A 32 3.97 3.87 -8.21
CA THR A 32 3.95 3.46 -9.62
C THR A 32 3.17 4.44 -10.48
N PHE A 33 2.06 4.99 -9.98
CA PHE A 33 1.26 5.93 -10.76
C PHE A 33 2.04 7.23 -11.06
N PRO A 34 2.60 7.94 -10.06
CA PRO A 34 3.46 9.10 -10.33
C PRO A 34 4.64 8.77 -11.24
N ALA A 35 5.31 7.63 -11.02
CA ALA A 35 6.47 7.23 -11.83
C ALA A 35 6.10 7.05 -13.32
N ILE A 36 4.99 6.35 -13.60
CA ILE A 36 4.50 6.16 -14.98
C ILE A 36 4.09 7.49 -15.60
N THR A 37 3.39 8.35 -14.86
CA THR A 37 2.97 9.67 -15.35
C THR A 37 4.17 10.56 -15.70
N ILE A 38 5.21 10.58 -14.87
CA ILE A 38 6.46 11.30 -15.16
C ILE A 38 7.14 10.71 -16.41
N PHE A 39 7.21 9.39 -16.52
CA PHE A 39 7.81 8.72 -17.67
C PHE A 39 7.13 9.11 -19.00
N PHE A 40 5.80 9.10 -19.04
CA PHE A 40 5.06 9.58 -20.21
C PHE A 40 5.22 11.09 -20.44
N GLY A 41 5.33 11.88 -19.37
CA GLY A 41 5.63 13.32 -19.45
C GLY A 41 6.98 13.65 -20.07
N ILE A 42 7.96 12.74 -19.98
CA ILE A 42 9.28 12.90 -20.61
C ILE A 42 9.23 12.49 -22.09
N ILE A 43 8.44 11.47 -22.45
CA ILE A 43 8.37 10.94 -23.82
C ILE A 43 7.52 11.84 -24.72
N ILE A 44 6.42 12.37 -24.20
CA ILE A 44 5.44 13.12 -24.98
C ILE A 44 5.68 14.62 -24.74
N GLU A 45 6.09 15.34 -25.79
CA GLU A 45 6.30 16.78 -25.70
C GLU A 45 5.03 17.51 -25.21
N ASN A 46 5.20 18.44 -24.27
CA ASN A 46 4.14 19.24 -23.65
C ASN A 46 3.04 18.43 -22.93
N PHE A 47 3.25 17.15 -22.62
CA PHE A 47 2.26 16.36 -21.86
C PHE A 47 2.20 16.75 -20.38
N LEU A 48 3.36 17.08 -19.78
CA LEU A 48 3.47 17.46 -18.38
C LEU A 48 4.46 18.61 -18.22
N SER A 49 4.11 19.60 -17.41
CA SER A 49 5.06 20.66 -17.05
C SER A 49 6.13 20.15 -16.08
N PHE A 50 7.24 20.88 -15.99
CA PHE A 50 8.30 20.57 -15.03
C PHE A 50 7.78 20.63 -13.59
N GLU A 51 6.99 21.64 -13.25
CA GLU A 51 6.41 21.84 -11.91
C GLU A 51 5.50 20.67 -11.53
N THR A 52 4.71 20.17 -12.48
CA THR A 52 3.83 19.02 -12.27
C THR A 52 4.65 17.75 -12.06
N SER A 53 5.70 17.56 -12.86
CA SER A 53 6.62 16.41 -12.74
C SER A 53 7.36 16.43 -11.40
N PHE A 54 7.80 17.61 -10.96
CA PHE A 54 8.45 17.81 -9.68
C PHE A 54 7.50 17.55 -8.50
N GLY A 55 6.24 18.01 -8.60
CA GLY A 55 5.20 17.69 -7.63
C GLY A 55 4.95 16.18 -7.50
N LEU A 56 4.82 15.48 -8.62
CA LEU A 56 4.66 14.02 -8.64
C LEU A 56 5.88 13.30 -8.05
N PHE A 57 7.09 13.80 -8.32
CA PHE A 57 8.31 13.27 -7.74
C PHE A 57 8.33 13.37 -6.22
N LEU A 58 7.86 14.48 -5.66
CA LEU A 58 7.76 14.68 -4.21
C LEU A 58 6.67 13.81 -3.55
N ILE A 59 5.68 13.35 -4.30
CA ILE A 59 4.66 12.42 -3.81
C ILE A 59 5.21 11.00 -3.67
N MET A 60 6.14 10.58 -4.54
CA MET A 60 6.64 9.20 -4.54
C MET A 60 7.19 8.72 -3.18
N PRO A 61 7.99 9.49 -2.42
CA PRO A 61 8.46 9.08 -1.08
C PRO A 61 7.33 8.80 -0.06
N TRP A 62 6.14 9.36 -0.25
CA TRP A 62 5.00 9.18 0.66
C TRP A 62 4.37 7.79 0.60
N HIS A 63 4.75 6.93 -0.35
CA HIS A 63 4.31 5.53 -0.40
C HIS A 63 4.59 4.78 0.91
N SER A 64 5.73 5.07 1.57
CA SER A 64 6.12 4.47 2.84
C SER A 64 5.20 4.91 3.99
N VAL A 65 4.81 6.19 4.02
CA VAL A 65 3.83 6.72 4.97
C VAL A 65 2.47 6.08 4.74
N GLY A 66 2.03 5.99 3.48
CA GLY A 66 0.78 5.32 3.10
C GLY A 66 0.74 3.85 3.54
N HIS A 67 1.83 3.10 3.33
CA HIS A 67 1.95 1.71 3.76
C HIS A 67 1.77 1.56 5.28
N ASN A 68 2.44 2.40 6.07
CA ASN A 68 2.34 2.36 7.52
C ASN A 68 0.95 2.73 8.05
N LEU A 69 0.28 3.70 7.42
CA LEU A 69 -1.09 4.09 7.78
C LEU A 69 -2.09 2.94 7.52
N ILE A 70 -1.91 2.21 6.42
CA ILE A 70 -2.74 1.05 6.09
C ILE A 70 -2.49 -0.12 7.03
N LEU A 71 -1.23 -0.37 7.39
CA LEU A 71 -0.90 -1.39 8.39
C LEU A 71 -1.59 -1.12 9.73
N LEU A 72 -1.59 0.13 10.19
CA LEU A 72 -2.32 0.58 11.37
C LEU A 72 -3.83 0.34 11.25
N THR A 73 -4.42 0.69 10.11
CA THR A 73 -5.87 0.65 9.90
C THR A 73 -6.39 -0.79 9.73
N ILE A 74 -5.68 -1.62 8.99
CA ILE A 74 -6.15 -2.96 8.58
C ILE A 74 -5.69 -4.06 9.54
N THR A 75 -4.49 -3.94 10.13
CA THR A 75 -3.88 -5.03 10.90
C THR A 75 -4.07 -4.83 12.40
N SER A 76 -5.00 -5.59 12.99
CA SER A 76 -5.22 -5.59 14.45
C SER A 76 -3.97 -5.99 15.23
N ALA A 77 -3.19 -6.95 14.74
CA ALA A 77 -1.92 -7.36 15.36
C ALA A 77 -0.89 -6.22 15.39
N TYR A 78 -0.85 -5.37 14.36
CA TYR A 78 0.05 -4.23 14.29
C TYR A 78 -0.36 -3.16 15.31
N ARG A 79 -1.67 -2.88 15.42
CA ARG A 79 -2.20 -1.99 16.47
C ARG A 79 -1.89 -2.50 17.87
N GLN A 80 -2.10 -3.79 18.13
CA GLN A 80 -1.82 -4.36 19.46
C GLN A 80 -0.33 -4.31 19.80
N ARG A 81 0.58 -4.49 18.83
CA ARG A 81 2.02 -4.31 19.05
C ARG A 81 2.37 -2.86 19.42
N ILE A 82 1.79 -1.88 18.75
CA ILE A 82 2.02 -0.47 19.06
C ILE A 82 1.47 -0.11 20.44
N LEU A 83 0.24 -0.52 20.76
CA LEU A 83 -0.34 -0.33 22.08
C LEU A 83 0.50 -0.99 23.18
N ALA A 84 1.04 -2.18 22.93
CA ALA A 84 1.93 -2.87 23.87
C ALA A 84 3.28 -2.15 24.07
N ILE A 85 3.75 -1.36 23.10
CA ILE A 85 4.95 -0.52 23.25
C ILE A 85 4.61 0.78 24.00
N ILE A 86 3.45 1.38 23.74
CA ILE A 86 3.03 2.65 24.34
C ILE A 86 2.61 2.48 25.81
N LEU A 87 1.95 1.37 26.15
CA LEU A 87 1.47 1.07 27.51
C LEU A 87 2.56 0.47 28.41
N LYS A 88 3.79 0.37 27.93
CA LYS A 88 4.94 -0.16 28.64
C LYS A 88 5.89 0.97 28.99
#